data_AF-A0A4Q3AAK0-F1
#
_entry.id   AF-A0A4Q3AAK0-F1
#
_cell.length_a   1.000
_cell.length_b   1.000
_cell.length_c   1.000
_cell.angle_alpha   90.00
_cell.angle_beta   90.00
_cell.angle_gamma   90.00
#
_symmetry.space_group_name_H-M   'P 1'
#
loop_
_entity.id
_entity.type
_entity.pdbx_description
1 polymer ?
#
loop_
_entity_poly.entity_id
_entity_poly.type
_entity_poly.pdbx_seq_one_letter_code
_entity_poly.pdbx_strand_id
1 'polypeptide(L)'
;MENLANILAESGLPEEMVSSLQEAFDKKVVEAREEAELSIREEFAARYEHDKATFVEAMNRMLTDVVQKSEESKAAEIANLKESQAQLAKAVKEARSHYRTKLAESVGVANTFITQQLSKSITRLNEQKKALSTKQSKLDEQFEAVKSDVTTQHAARLAKIDEFVVRQVKRELSELQADHRALVETRVKFVAESKKKLSETQKKFVKESANKVEAMINETMKREMTQLHEDLERNRQNNFGRRIFEAVAAEFMTSYLAEGTEIRNLQTMLESKDQELNTVKSKLSEAATAVDAIARKVKLAEDRANRTKVMTELLSNLRGEKRSVMESMLETVKTESLRGQFDKLLPVVLNENARRPLQNKTVLSETKSPVRRVITGDKTNRLAESAQIETEVEMEASSDIATVLRLAGLK
;
A
#
# COMPACT_ATOMS: atom_id res chain seq x y z
N MET A 1 -53.01 -187.13 95.29
CA MET A 1 -54.28 -187.48 94.64
C MET A 1 -54.47 -188.97 94.40
N GLU A 2 -53.53 -189.86 94.76
CA GLU A 2 -53.68 -191.31 94.48
C GLU A 2 -53.74 -192.20 95.75
N ASN A 3 -53.42 -191.68 96.94
CA ASN A 3 -53.19 -192.52 98.12
C ASN A 3 -54.46 -192.85 98.94
N LEU A 4 -55.59 -192.16 98.75
CA LEU A 4 -56.76 -192.34 99.63
C LEU A 4 -57.45 -193.69 99.41
N ALA A 5 -57.55 -194.15 98.15
CA ALA A 5 -58.11 -195.45 97.81
C ALA A 5 -57.30 -196.61 98.43
N ASN A 6 -55.97 -196.54 98.37
CA ASN A 6 -55.07 -197.54 98.98
C ASN A 6 -55.22 -197.58 100.51
N ILE A 7 -55.44 -196.45 101.17
CA ILE A 7 -55.61 -196.37 102.63
C ILE A 7 -56.98 -196.90 103.09
N LEU A 8 -58.04 -196.76 102.28
CA LEU A 8 -59.38 -197.22 102.63
C LEU A 8 -59.62 -198.70 102.29
N ALA A 9 -59.07 -199.21 101.18
CA ALA A 9 -59.25 -200.61 100.77
C ALA A 9 -58.69 -201.62 101.80
N GLU A 10 -57.63 -201.26 102.52
CA GLU A 10 -57.01 -202.10 103.56
C GLU A 10 -57.84 -202.16 104.87
N SER A 11 -58.97 -201.44 104.94
CA SER A 11 -59.81 -201.30 106.15
C SER A 11 -61.19 -201.98 106.11
N GLY A 12 -61.47 -202.80 105.08
CA GLY A 12 -62.63 -203.71 105.09
C GLY A 12 -64.01 -203.05 104.94
N LEU A 13 -64.07 -201.84 104.37
CA LEU A 13 -65.30 -201.08 104.11
C LEU A 13 -65.80 -201.25 102.66
N PRO A 14 -67.12 -201.16 102.40
CA PRO A 14 -67.69 -201.33 101.06
C PRO A 14 -67.38 -200.15 100.13
N GLU A 15 -67.24 -200.47 98.84
CA GLU A 15 -66.69 -199.61 97.78
C GLU A 15 -67.43 -198.26 97.59
N GLU A 16 -68.75 -198.24 97.79
CA GLU A 16 -69.60 -197.04 97.65
C GLU A 16 -69.25 -195.90 98.64
N MET A 17 -68.66 -196.22 99.79
CA MET A 17 -68.23 -195.18 100.75
C MET A 17 -66.97 -194.44 100.32
N VAL A 18 -66.11 -195.06 99.50
CA VAL A 18 -64.81 -194.49 99.10
C VAL A 18 -64.99 -193.40 98.04
N SER A 19 -65.89 -193.62 97.07
CA SER A 19 -66.17 -192.64 96.00
C SER A 19 -66.79 -191.35 96.51
N SER A 20 -67.76 -191.44 97.42
CA SER A 20 -68.41 -190.25 98.01
C SER A 20 -67.46 -189.36 98.82
N LEU A 21 -66.50 -189.97 99.52
CA LEU A 21 -65.42 -189.24 100.21
C LEU A 21 -64.45 -188.58 99.23
N GLN A 22 -64.14 -189.22 98.11
CA GLN A 22 -63.29 -188.67 97.05
C GLN A 22 -63.95 -187.43 96.39
N GLU A 23 -65.22 -187.52 95.98
CA GLU A 23 -65.97 -186.38 95.40
C GLU A 23 -66.08 -185.21 96.41
N ALA A 24 -66.38 -185.51 97.68
CA ALA A 24 -66.45 -184.49 98.72
C ALA A 24 -65.10 -183.78 98.94
N PHE A 25 -63.98 -184.52 98.87
CA PHE A 25 -62.64 -183.97 99.01
C PHE A 25 -62.25 -183.09 97.80
N ASP A 26 -62.47 -183.58 96.58
CA ASP A 26 -62.10 -182.86 95.36
C ASP A 26 -62.91 -181.58 95.19
N LYS A 27 -64.19 -181.60 95.55
CA LYS A 27 -65.01 -180.37 95.62
C LYS A 27 -64.45 -179.38 96.65
N LYS A 28 -64.04 -179.85 97.83
CA LYS A 28 -63.37 -179.01 98.85
C LYS A 28 -62.05 -178.41 98.36
N VAL A 29 -61.29 -179.12 97.52
CA VAL A 29 -60.05 -178.63 96.90
C VAL A 29 -60.32 -177.57 95.82
N VAL A 30 -61.41 -177.67 95.07
CA VAL A 30 -61.83 -176.61 94.12
C VAL A 30 -62.29 -175.36 94.87
N GLU A 31 -63.20 -175.50 95.85
CA GLU A 31 -63.68 -174.39 96.70
C GLU A 31 -62.50 -173.61 97.33
N ALA A 32 -61.53 -174.31 97.92
CA ALA A 32 -60.36 -173.69 98.54
C ALA A 32 -59.40 -173.02 97.53
N ARG A 33 -59.43 -173.39 96.24
CA ARG A 33 -58.67 -172.71 95.18
C ARG A 33 -59.37 -171.44 94.71
N GLU A 34 -60.69 -171.49 94.53
CA GLU A 34 -61.47 -170.31 94.11
C GLU A 34 -61.45 -169.22 95.19
N GLU A 35 -61.53 -169.60 96.47
CA GLU A 35 -61.39 -168.71 97.63
C GLU A 35 -59.97 -168.10 97.72
N ALA A 36 -58.92 -168.90 97.45
CA ALA A 36 -57.55 -168.40 97.37
C ALA A 36 -57.32 -167.46 96.17
N GLU A 37 -57.85 -167.76 94.98
CA GLU A 37 -57.75 -166.85 93.83
C GLU A 37 -58.53 -165.55 94.03
N LEU A 38 -59.70 -165.60 94.68
CA LEU A 38 -60.47 -164.40 95.02
C LEU A 38 -59.71 -163.51 96.00
N SER A 39 -59.25 -164.05 97.14
CA SER A 39 -58.48 -163.29 98.12
C SER A 39 -57.18 -162.70 97.54
N ILE A 40 -56.47 -163.44 96.67
CA ILE A 40 -55.29 -162.93 95.98
C ILE A 40 -55.63 -161.79 95.02
N ARG A 41 -56.76 -161.86 94.29
CA ARG A 41 -57.22 -160.76 93.40
C ARG A 41 -57.67 -159.53 94.21
N GLU A 42 -58.34 -159.73 95.33
CA GLU A 42 -58.73 -158.66 96.25
C GLU A 42 -57.49 -157.99 96.90
N GLU A 43 -56.50 -158.77 97.35
CA GLU A 43 -55.23 -158.24 97.83
C GLU A 43 -54.49 -157.44 96.76
N PHE A 44 -54.37 -157.95 95.53
CA PHE A 44 -53.70 -157.22 94.46
C PHE A 44 -54.46 -155.95 94.05
N ALA A 45 -55.80 -155.96 94.04
CA ALA A 45 -56.61 -154.78 93.80
C ALA A 45 -56.45 -153.73 94.92
N ALA A 46 -56.47 -154.15 96.19
CA ALA A 46 -56.27 -153.27 97.34
C ALA A 46 -54.85 -152.68 97.38
N ARG A 47 -53.82 -153.47 97.08
CA ARG A 47 -52.43 -153.00 96.94
C ARG A 47 -52.30 -152.00 95.79
N TYR A 48 -52.92 -152.26 94.64
CA TYR A 48 -52.90 -151.34 93.51
C TYR A 48 -53.61 -150.01 93.82
N GLU A 49 -54.78 -150.03 94.47
CA GLU A 49 -55.48 -148.82 94.93
C GLU A 49 -54.63 -148.04 95.95
N HIS A 50 -53.97 -148.71 96.90
CA HIS A 50 -53.06 -148.11 97.86
C HIS A 50 -51.83 -147.46 97.20
N ASP A 51 -51.16 -148.16 96.30
CA ASP A 51 -49.92 -147.68 95.67
C ASP A 51 -50.21 -146.55 94.66
N LYS A 52 -51.38 -146.60 94.00
CA LYS A 52 -51.94 -145.48 93.22
C LYS A 52 -52.27 -144.28 94.11
N ALA A 53 -52.89 -144.48 95.26
CA ALA A 53 -53.21 -143.39 96.20
C ALA A 53 -51.95 -142.72 96.76
N THR A 54 -50.96 -143.50 97.18
CA THR A 54 -49.67 -142.97 97.69
C THR A 54 -48.85 -142.30 96.59
N PHE A 55 -48.86 -142.80 95.35
CA PHE A 55 -48.25 -142.11 94.21
C PHE A 55 -48.93 -140.76 93.91
N VAL A 56 -50.27 -140.71 93.90
CA VAL A 56 -51.01 -139.46 93.72
C VAL A 56 -50.74 -138.48 94.86
N GLU A 57 -50.66 -138.95 96.10
CA GLU A 57 -50.31 -138.08 97.24
C GLU A 57 -48.87 -137.56 97.14
N ALA A 58 -47.89 -138.40 96.80
CA ALA A 58 -46.50 -137.99 96.60
C ALA A 58 -46.37 -136.97 95.46
N MET A 59 -47.09 -137.18 94.35
CA MET A 59 -47.14 -136.25 93.22
C MET A 59 -47.79 -134.91 93.62
N ASN A 60 -48.89 -134.94 94.39
CA ASN A 60 -49.54 -133.72 94.90
C ASN A 60 -48.63 -132.96 95.87
N ARG A 61 -47.94 -133.66 96.78
CA ARG A 61 -46.96 -133.06 97.70
C ARG A 61 -45.80 -132.41 96.94
N MET A 62 -45.23 -133.10 95.94
CA MET A 62 -44.17 -132.55 95.09
C MET A 62 -44.64 -131.33 94.28
N LEU A 63 -45.83 -131.39 93.68
CA LEU A 63 -46.37 -130.29 92.88
C LEU A 63 -46.70 -129.07 93.76
N THR A 64 -47.18 -129.29 94.98
CA THR A 64 -47.40 -128.23 95.98
C THR A 64 -46.08 -127.58 96.39
N ASP A 65 -45.05 -128.37 96.71
CA ASP A 65 -43.71 -127.88 97.09
C ASP A 65 -43.04 -127.08 95.96
N VAL A 66 -43.15 -127.55 94.71
CA VAL A 66 -42.63 -126.84 93.53
C VAL A 66 -43.40 -125.54 93.27
N VAL A 67 -44.73 -125.54 93.38
CA VAL A 67 -45.55 -124.32 93.24
C VAL A 67 -45.17 -123.32 94.31
N GLN A 68 -45.20 -123.72 95.60
CA GLN A 68 -44.90 -122.86 96.74
C GLN A 68 -43.49 -122.24 96.62
N LYS A 69 -42.45 -123.04 96.36
CA LYS A 69 -41.08 -122.53 96.17
C LYS A 69 -40.98 -121.55 95.00
N SER A 70 -41.75 -121.77 93.93
CA SER A 70 -41.80 -120.84 92.80
C SER A 70 -42.55 -119.55 93.10
N GLU A 71 -43.51 -119.57 94.04
CA GLU A 71 -44.25 -118.38 94.47
C GLU A 71 -43.44 -117.56 95.48
N GLU A 72 -42.75 -118.24 96.42
CA GLU A 72 -41.78 -117.64 97.33
C GLU A 72 -40.62 -116.98 96.57
N SER A 73 -40.06 -117.63 95.54
CA SER A 73 -38.98 -117.05 94.73
C SER A 73 -39.47 -115.82 93.94
N LYS A 74 -40.63 -115.91 93.28
CA LYS A 74 -41.25 -114.76 92.58
C LYS A 74 -41.58 -113.62 93.54
N ALA A 75 -42.04 -113.90 94.76
CA ALA A 75 -42.33 -112.89 95.76
C ALA A 75 -41.05 -112.15 96.20
N ALA A 76 -39.94 -112.89 96.39
CA ALA A 76 -38.63 -112.31 96.68
C ALA A 76 -38.08 -111.48 95.50
N GLU A 77 -38.19 -111.98 94.26
CA GLU A 77 -37.82 -111.22 93.05
C GLU A 77 -38.65 -109.93 92.92
N ILE A 78 -39.96 -109.98 93.12
CA ILE A 78 -40.85 -108.81 93.10
C ILE A 78 -40.52 -107.82 94.22
N ALA A 79 -40.10 -108.29 95.41
CA ALA A 79 -39.64 -107.43 96.49
C ALA A 79 -38.32 -106.72 96.12
N ASN A 80 -37.33 -107.45 95.62
CA ASN A 80 -36.05 -106.92 95.15
C ASN A 80 -36.22 -105.91 94.00
N LEU A 81 -37.11 -106.21 93.04
CA LEU A 81 -37.45 -105.29 91.96
C LEU A 81 -38.08 -104.00 92.48
N LYS A 82 -39.05 -104.08 93.40
CA LYS A 82 -39.66 -102.90 94.06
C LYS A 82 -38.62 -102.08 94.82
N GLU A 83 -37.69 -102.71 95.54
CA GLU A 83 -36.64 -101.98 96.23
C GLU A 83 -35.69 -101.29 95.24
N SER A 84 -35.21 -101.99 94.20
CA SER A 84 -34.35 -101.39 93.17
C SER A 84 -35.03 -100.21 92.45
N GLN A 85 -36.34 -100.30 92.22
CA GLN A 85 -37.13 -99.21 91.64
C GLN A 85 -37.21 -98.01 92.59
N ALA A 86 -37.36 -98.24 93.89
CA ALA A 86 -37.36 -97.21 94.92
C ALA A 86 -35.97 -96.56 95.10
N GLN A 87 -34.88 -97.35 95.05
CA GLN A 87 -33.51 -96.85 95.06
C GLN A 87 -33.23 -95.99 93.82
N LEU A 88 -33.61 -96.46 92.62
CA LEU A 88 -33.49 -95.69 91.37
C LEU A 88 -34.31 -94.39 91.42
N ALA A 89 -35.53 -94.43 91.96
CA ALA A 89 -36.36 -93.23 92.13
C ALA A 89 -35.73 -92.19 93.07
N LYS A 90 -35.07 -92.62 94.15
CA LYS A 90 -34.28 -91.74 95.04
C LYS A 90 -33.09 -91.14 94.29
N ALA A 91 -32.25 -91.98 93.67
CA ALA A 91 -31.06 -91.54 92.93
C ALA A 91 -31.41 -90.55 91.79
N VAL A 92 -32.50 -90.79 91.05
CA VAL A 92 -32.98 -89.87 90.01
C VAL A 92 -33.50 -88.55 90.59
N LYS A 93 -34.17 -88.57 91.76
CA LYS A 93 -34.60 -87.34 92.45
C LYS A 93 -33.39 -86.54 92.95
N GLU A 94 -32.40 -87.21 93.54
CA GLU A 94 -31.16 -86.62 94.04
C GLU A 94 -30.33 -86.03 92.90
N ALA A 95 -30.08 -86.77 91.82
CA ALA A 95 -29.38 -86.29 90.63
C ALA A 95 -30.09 -85.09 89.98
N ARG A 96 -31.44 -85.12 89.88
CA ARG A 96 -32.22 -83.97 89.41
C ARG A 96 -32.09 -82.76 90.34
N SER A 97 -31.94 -82.98 91.64
CA SER A 97 -31.76 -81.89 92.61
C SER A 97 -30.35 -81.29 92.54
N HIS A 98 -29.30 -82.12 92.44
CA HIS A 98 -27.91 -81.69 92.24
C HIS A 98 -27.71 -80.97 90.91
N TYR A 99 -28.34 -81.44 89.83
CA TYR A 99 -28.31 -80.74 88.54
C TYR A 99 -28.99 -79.36 88.64
N ARG A 100 -30.14 -79.27 89.32
CA ARG A 100 -30.83 -77.99 89.53
C ARG A 100 -30.03 -77.00 90.39
N THR A 101 -29.36 -77.46 91.46
CA THR A 101 -28.51 -76.57 92.27
C THR A 101 -27.28 -76.12 91.48
N LYS A 102 -26.60 -77.02 90.77
CA LYS A 102 -25.46 -76.67 89.92
C LYS A 102 -25.83 -75.75 88.74
N LEU A 103 -27.04 -75.88 88.19
CA LEU A 103 -27.59 -74.94 87.21
C LEU A 103 -27.87 -73.56 87.84
N ALA A 104 -28.45 -73.51 89.04
CA ALA A 104 -28.70 -72.25 89.75
C ALA A 104 -27.38 -71.54 90.14
N GLU A 105 -26.37 -72.30 90.59
CA GLU A 105 -25.01 -71.81 90.82
C GLU A 105 -24.38 -71.23 89.55
N SER A 106 -24.42 -71.97 88.42
CA SER A 106 -23.81 -71.51 87.17
C SER A 106 -24.51 -70.29 86.57
N VAL A 107 -25.84 -70.20 86.69
CA VAL A 107 -26.61 -68.98 86.34
C VAL A 107 -26.26 -67.82 87.28
N GLY A 108 -26.03 -68.07 88.58
CA GLY A 108 -25.55 -67.07 89.53
C GLY A 108 -24.15 -66.53 89.17
N VAL A 109 -23.22 -67.41 88.79
CA VAL A 109 -21.88 -67.04 88.32
C VAL A 109 -21.95 -66.29 86.99
N ALA A 110 -22.79 -66.72 86.04
CA ALA A 110 -22.99 -66.01 84.79
C ALA A 110 -23.57 -64.60 85.00
N ASN A 111 -24.60 -64.47 85.85
CA ASN A 111 -25.22 -63.18 86.17
C ASN A 111 -24.26 -62.23 86.90
N THR A 112 -23.45 -62.73 87.83
CA THR A 112 -22.42 -61.91 88.52
C THR A 112 -21.29 -61.51 87.57
N PHE A 113 -20.85 -62.38 86.66
CA PHE A 113 -19.89 -62.02 85.61
C PHE A 113 -20.46 -60.95 84.66
N ILE A 114 -21.68 -61.14 84.15
CA ILE A 114 -22.35 -60.20 83.23
C ILE A 114 -22.53 -58.84 83.91
N THR A 115 -23.05 -58.79 85.14
CA THR A 115 -23.26 -57.53 85.87
C THR A 115 -21.95 -56.82 86.19
N GLN A 116 -20.89 -57.53 86.57
CA GLN A 116 -19.55 -56.94 86.74
C GLN A 116 -19.00 -56.38 85.42
N GLN A 117 -19.10 -57.10 84.31
CA GLN A 117 -18.57 -56.68 83.02
C GLN A 117 -19.37 -55.50 82.43
N LEU A 118 -20.70 -55.52 82.61
CA LEU A 118 -21.59 -54.43 82.19
C LEU A 118 -21.36 -53.18 83.05
N SER A 119 -21.16 -53.33 84.36
CA SER A 119 -20.70 -52.25 85.25
C SER A 119 -19.37 -51.63 84.80
N LYS A 120 -18.35 -52.45 84.52
CA LYS A 120 -17.05 -51.99 83.96
C LYS A 120 -17.19 -51.29 82.61
N SER A 121 -18.15 -51.69 81.78
CA SER A 121 -18.43 -51.00 80.51
C SER A 121 -19.10 -49.64 80.74
N ILE A 122 -20.02 -49.53 81.71
CA ILE A 122 -20.69 -48.28 82.09
C ILE A 122 -19.69 -47.28 82.70
N THR A 123 -18.77 -47.71 83.58
CA THR A 123 -17.75 -46.80 84.13
C THR A 123 -16.83 -46.28 83.02
N ARG A 124 -16.32 -47.17 82.16
CA ARG A 124 -15.47 -46.80 81.02
C ARG A 124 -16.17 -45.87 80.03
N LEU A 125 -17.45 -46.09 79.72
CA LEU A 125 -18.24 -45.20 78.85
C LEU A 125 -18.46 -43.82 79.50
N ASN A 126 -18.69 -43.75 80.82
CA ASN A 126 -18.81 -42.49 81.54
C ASN A 126 -17.48 -41.72 81.59
N GLU A 127 -16.36 -42.41 81.78
CA GLU A 127 -15.00 -41.84 81.69
C GLU A 127 -14.71 -41.32 80.28
N GLN A 128 -15.03 -42.10 79.24
CA GLN A 128 -14.90 -41.67 77.85
C GLN A 128 -15.78 -40.46 77.53
N LYS A 129 -17.02 -40.40 78.05
CA LYS A 129 -17.91 -39.23 77.90
C LYS A 129 -17.32 -37.98 78.56
N LYS A 130 -16.75 -38.10 79.76
CA LYS A 130 -16.03 -36.99 80.45
C LYS A 130 -14.79 -36.55 79.67
N ALA A 131 -14.00 -37.49 79.16
CA ALA A 131 -12.82 -37.23 78.33
C ALA A 131 -13.16 -36.58 76.98
N LEU A 132 -14.33 -36.90 76.40
CA LEU A 132 -14.84 -36.26 75.18
C LEU A 132 -15.32 -34.84 75.48
N SER A 133 -16.11 -34.63 76.53
CA SER A 133 -16.61 -33.31 76.94
C SER A 133 -15.48 -32.32 77.29
N THR A 134 -14.43 -32.79 77.99
CA THR A 134 -13.24 -31.97 78.28
C THR A 134 -12.37 -31.69 77.06
N LYS A 135 -12.42 -32.55 76.01
CA LYS A 135 -11.82 -32.23 74.70
C LYS A 135 -12.64 -31.20 73.93
N GLN A 136 -13.98 -31.25 74.01
CA GLN A 136 -14.86 -30.25 73.39
C GLN A 136 -14.59 -28.86 73.97
N SER A 137 -14.65 -28.69 75.30
CA SER A 137 -14.32 -27.41 75.97
C SER A 137 -12.98 -26.83 75.50
N LYS A 138 -11.94 -27.67 75.41
CA LYS A 138 -10.62 -27.23 74.93
C LYS A 138 -10.56 -26.87 73.45
N LEU A 139 -11.37 -27.49 72.60
CA LEU A 139 -11.50 -27.12 71.19
C LEU A 139 -12.29 -25.81 71.04
N ASP A 140 -13.33 -25.59 71.87
CA ASP A 140 -14.11 -24.35 71.90
C ASP A 140 -13.25 -23.18 72.40
N GLU A 141 -12.47 -23.39 73.47
CA GLU A 141 -11.45 -22.47 74.00
C GLU A 141 -10.40 -22.11 72.91
N GLN A 142 -9.87 -23.12 72.20
CA GLN A 142 -8.92 -22.92 71.11
C GLN A 142 -9.54 -22.19 69.91
N PHE A 143 -10.82 -22.46 69.59
CA PHE A 143 -11.51 -21.82 68.48
C PHE A 143 -11.73 -20.33 68.73
N GLU A 144 -12.22 -19.94 69.91
CA GLU A 144 -12.37 -18.52 70.26
C GLU A 144 -11.03 -17.80 70.40
N ALA A 145 -9.99 -18.47 70.92
CA ALA A 145 -8.63 -17.93 70.92
C ALA A 145 -8.12 -17.64 69.48
N VAL A 146 -8.17 -18.63 68.58
CA VAL A 146 -7.76 -18.48 67.17
C VAL A 146 -8.59 -17.41 66.46
N LYS A 147 -9.89 -17.32 66.73
CA LYS A 147 -10.79 -16.28 66.21
C LYS A 147 -10.41 -14.87 66.70
N SER A 148 -9.95 -14.73 67.95
CA SER A 148 -9.41 -13.47 68.47
C SER A 148 -8.05 -13.10 67.85
N ASP A 149 -7.16 -14.06 67.64
CA ASP A 149 -5.87 -13.86 66.96
C ASP A 149 -6.07 -13.50 65.48
N VAL A 150 -7.00 -14.15 64.80
CA VAL A 150 -7.34 -13.88 63.39
C VAL A 150 -7.94 -12.47 63.24
N THR A 151 -8.88 -12.07 64.09
CA THR A 151 -9.49 -10.73 64.02
C THR A 151 -8.49 -9.61 64.35
N THR A 152 -7.66 -9.77 65.38
CA THR A 152 -6.59 -8.80 65.70
C THR A 152 -5.52 -8.74 64.61
N GLN A 153 -5.12 -9.87 64.03
CA GLN A 153 -4.20 -9.87 62.87
C GLN A 153 -4.82 -9.22 61.63
N HIS A 154 -6.11 -9.42 61.34
CA HIS A 154 -6.77 -8.74 60.23
C HIS A 154 -6.81 -7.22 60.45
N ALA A 155 -7.17 -6.75 61.63
CA ALA A 155 -7.13 -5.32 61.97
C ALA A 155 -5.71 -4.73 61.81
N ALA A 156 -4.68 -5.43 62.31
CA ALA A 156 -3.29 -5.00 62.19
C ALA A 156 -2.75 -5.05 60.76
N ARG A 157 -3.27 -5.92 59.88
CA ARG A 157 -2.95 -5.96 58.45
C ARG A 157 -3.65 -4.83 57.69
N LEU A 158 -4.93 -4.58 57.96
CA LEU A 158 -5.70 -3.48 57.36
C LEU A 158 -5.06 -2.14 57.69
N ALA A 159 -4.77 -1.84 58.97
CA ALA A 159 -4.12 -0.60 59.36
C ALA A 159 -2.77 -0.35 58.65
N LYS A 160 -1.99 -1.40 58.38
CA LYS A 160 -0.74 -1.32 57.60
C LYS A 160 -0.97 -1.09 56.11
N ILE A 161 -2.02 -1.67 55.54
CA ILE A 161 -2.43 -1.42 54.15
C ILE A 161 -2.91 0.03 54.02
N ASP A 162 -3.74 0.52 54.95
CA ASP A 162 -4.22 1.90 54.97
C ASP A 162 -3.05 2.90 55.11
N GLU A 163 -2.11 2.65 56.04
CA GLU A 163 -0.89 3.45 56.19
C GLU A 163 -0.05 3.45 54.90
N PHE A 164 0.12 2.29 54.27
CA PHE A 164 0.88 2.15 53.02
C PHE A 164 0.20 2.89 51.86
N VAL A 165 -1.11 2.70 51.66
CA VAL A 165 -1.89 3.35 50.60
C VAL A 165 -1.92 4.86 50.80
N VAL A 166 -2.16 5.36 52.01
CA VAL A 166 -2.12 6.80 52.31
C VAL A 166 -0.73 7.36 52.09
N ARG A 167 0.34 6.65 52.48
CA ARG A 167 1.73 7.06 52.23
C ARG A 167 2.05 7.10 50.73
N GLN A 168 1.63 6.08 49.97
CA GLN A 168 1.89 5.97 48.54
C GLN A 168 1.11 7.00 47.73
N VAL A 169 -0.20 7.13 47.95
CA VAL A 169 -1.04 8.14 47.28
C VAL A 169 -0.58 9.56 47.61
N LYS A 170 -0.20 9.83 48.86
CA LYS A 170 0.39 11.14 49.25
C LYS A 170 1.71 11.41 48.52
N ARG A 171 2.54 10.38 48.34
CA ARG A 171 3.80 10.46 47.61
C ARG A 171 3.57 10.74 46.13
N GLU A 172 2.80 9.89 45.45
CA GLU A 172 2.45 10.02 44.04
C GLU A 172 1.78 11.37 43.74
N LEU A 173 0.89 11.85 44.61
CA LEU A 173 0.28 13.17 44.47
C LEU A 173 1.30 14.31 44.59
N SER A 174 2.30 14.18 45.48
CA SER A 174 3.36 15.18 45.63
C SER A 174 4.37 15.18 44.47
N GLU A 175 4.69 14.00 43.95
CA GLU A 175 5.58 13.81 42.79
C GLU A 175 4.87 14.32 41.51
N LEU A 176 3.60 13.96 41.29
CA LEU A 176 2.75 14.49 40.22
C LEU A 176 2.59 16.02 40.27
N GLN A 177 2.47 16.62 41.46
CA GLN A 177 2.43 18.08 41.61
C GLN A 177 3.78 18.74 41.30
N ALA A 178 4.91 18.10 41.61
CA ALA A 178 6.24 18.58 41.25
C ALA A 178 6.45 18.50 39.72
N ASP A 179 6.12 17.35 39.11
CA ASP A 179 6.22 17.12 37.67
C ASP A 179 5.32 18.08 36.88
N HIS A 180 4.09 18.31 37.34
CA HIS A 180 3.21 19.30 36.71
C HIS A 180 3.79 20.72 36.76
N ARG A 181 4.43 21.12 37.87
CA ARG A 181 5.12 22.42 37.96
C ARG A 181 6.31 22.49 37.01
N ALA A 182 7.15 21.44 36.96
CA ALA A 182 8.28 21.36 36.04
C ALA A 182 7.84 21.39 34.56
N LEU A 183 6.72 20.75 34.23
CA LEU A 183 6.10 20.76 32.91
C LEU A 183 5.53 22.13 32.54
N VAL A 184 4.94 22.85 33.48
CA VAL A 184 4.51 24.25 33.28
C VAL A 184 5.72 25.18 33.10
N GLU A 185 6.75 25.06 33.95
CA GLU A 185 7.99 25.84 33.83
C GLU A 185 8.70 25.62 32.50
N THR A 186 8.85 24.37 32.07
CA THR A 186 9.49 24.05 30.78
C THR A 186 8.67 24.57 29.62
N ARG A 187 7.33 24.47 29.65
CA ARG A 187 6.46 25.13 28.65
C ARG A 187 6.65 26.65 28.63
N VAL A 188 6.72 27.32 29.79
CA VAL A 188 6.97 28.78 29.87
C VAL A 188 8.36 29.14 29.32
N LYS A 189 9.40 28.37 29.65
CA LYS A 189 10.76 28.52 29.12
C LYS A 189 10.79 28.35 27.59
N PHE A 190 10.18 27.29 27.05
CA PHE A 190 10.03 27.07 25.61
C PHE A 190 9.26 28.18 24.90
N VAL A 191 8.18 28.71 25.48
CA VAL A 191 7.43 29.84 24.90
C VAL A 191 8.26 31.14 24.91
N ALA A 192 9.01 31.41 25.98
CA ALA A 192 9.89 32.56 26.06
C ALA A 192 11.05 32.47 25.05
N GLU A 193 11.71 31.32 24.93
CA GLU A 193 12.72 31.06 23.91
C GLU A 193 12.16 31.16 22.50
N SER A 194 10.96 30.63 22.25
CA SER A 194 10.32 30.68 20.94
C SER A 194 9.98 32.12 20.55
N LYS A 195 9.47 32.94 21.49
CA LYS A 195 9.26 34.38 21.26
C LYS A 195 10.57 35.11 20.99
N LYS A 196 11.65 34.79 21.72
CA LYS A 196 12.98 35.37 21.48
C LYS A 196 13.49 35.01 20.08
N LYS A 197 13.51 33.73 19.72
CA LYS A 197 13.90 33.21 18.39
C LYS A 197 13.05 33.82 17.27
N LEU A 198 11.74 33.96 17.47
CA LEU A 198 10.84 34.63 16.51
C LEU A 198 11.26 36.11 16.30
N SER A 199 11.55 36.85 17.38
CA SER A 199 12.01 38.25 17.27
C SER A 199 13.38 38.39 16.60
N GLU A 200 14.27 37.42 16.79
CA GLU A 200 15.58 37.36 16.11
C GLU A 200 15.42 37.06 14.62
N THR A 201 14.55 36.11 14.26
CA THR A 201 14.20 35.80 12.87
C THR A 201 13.49 36.97 12.19
N GLN A 202 12.58 37.68 12.88
CA GLN A 202 11.96 38.91 12.37
C GLN A 202 13.00 40.00 12.08
N LYS A 203 13.95 40.23 13.00
CA LYS A 203 15.05 41.19 12.79
C LYS A 203 15.96 40.81 11.62
N LYS A 204 16.27 39.52 11.46
CA LYS A 204 17.02 39.00 10.30
C LYS A 204 16.24 39.19 9.00
N PHE A 205 14.98 38.79 8.97
CA PHE A 205 14.10 38.93 7.81
C PHE A 205 13.94 40.39 7.37
N VAL A 206 13.73 41.32 8.31
CA VAL A 206 13.66 42.75 8.01
C VAL A 206 14.98 43.27 7.46
N LYS A 207 16.13 42.87 8.03
CA LYS A 207 17.45 43.26 7.52
C LYS A 207 17.73 42.70 6.11
N GLU A 208 17.47 41.42 5.89
CA GLU A 208 17.68 40.77 4.59
C GLU A 208 16.71 41.31 3.52
N SER A 209 15.47 41.64 3.89
CA SER A 209 14.50 42.26 2.99
C SER A 209 14.87 43.70 2.68
N ALA A 210 15.31 44.49 3.67
CA ALA A 210 15.81 45.84 3.47
C ALA A 210 17.02 45.83 2.51
N ASN A 211 18.01 44.97 2.75
CA ASN A 211 19.17 44.82 1.86
C ASN A 211 18.77 44.42 0.42
N LYS A 212 17.75 43.56 0.25
CA LYS A 212 17.24 43.17 -1.09
C LYS A 212 16.49 44.31 -1.79
N VAL A 213 15.66 45.05 -1.06
CA VAL A 213 14.94 46.22 -1.58
C VAL A 213 15.91 47.35 -1.91
N GLU A 214 16.91 47.59 -1.07
CA GLU A 214 18.00 48.54 -1.33
C GLU A 214 18.82 48.14 -2.56
N ALA A 215 19.17 46.86 -2.72
CA ALA A 215 19.86 46.37 -3.91
C ALA A 215 19.03 46.58 -5.18
N MET A 216 17.74 46.21 -5.16
CA MET A 216 16.81 46.43 -6.27
C MET A 216 16.66 47.93 -6.60
N ILE A 217 16.40 48.79 -5.61
CA ILE A 217 16.25 50.24 -5.82
C ILE A 217 17.54 50.84 -6.39
N ASN A 218 18.72 50.43 -5.91
CA ASN A 218 20.00 50.88 -6.46
C ASN A 218 20.24 50.38 -7.90
N GLU A 219 19.80 49.17 -8.24
CA GLU A 219 19.89 48.63 -9.60
C GLU A 219 18.94 49.37 -10.55
N THR A 220 17.69 49.59 -10.15
CA THR A 220 16.73 50.39 -10.91
C THR A 220 17.20 51.84 -11.05
N MET A 221 17.62 52.51 -9.97
CA MET A 221 18.15 53.89 -10.07
C MET A 221 19.38 53.97 -10.97
N LYS A 222 20.29 52.99 -10.95
CA LYS A 222 21.43 52.95 -11.89
C LYS A 222 20.94 52.83 -13.32
N ARG A 223 19.99 51.93 -13.60
CA ARG A 223 19.41 51.71 -14.93
C ARG A 223 18.72 52.97 -15.47
N GLU A 224 17.84 53.57 -14.68
CA GLU A 224 17.15 54.83 -15.01
C GLU A 224 18.15 55.98 -15.22
N MET A 225 19.19 56.09 -14.39
CA MET A 225 20.24 57.10 -14.56
C MET A 225 21.09 56.87 -15.80
N THR A 226 21.44 55.62 -16.15
CA THR A 226 22.12 55.33 -17.42
C THR A 226 21.22 55.62 -18.61
N GLN A 227 19.92 55.29 -18.55
CA GLN A 227 18.98 55.57 -19.63
C GLN A 227 18.77 57.08 -19.82
N LEU A 228 18.57 57.84 -18.74
CA LEU A 228 18.53 59.31 -18.76
C LEU A 228 19.84 59.92 -19.29
N HIS A 229 20.99 59.31 -19.00
CA HIS A 229 22.27 59.77 -19.53
C HIS A 229 22.38 59.50 -21.04
N GLU A 230 22.08 58.28 -21.50
CA GLU A 230 22.04 57.93 -22.92
C GLU A 230 21.04 58.79 -23.68
N ASP A 231 19.85 59.05 -23.14
CA ASP A 231 18.85 59.88 -23.78
C ASP A 231 19.24 61.36 -23.78
N LEU A 232 19.96 61.85 -22.77
CA LEU A 232 20.58 63.17 -22.80
C LEU A 232 21.69 63.24 -23.87
N GLU A 233 22.52 62.21 -24.01
CA GLU A 233 23.55 62.14 -25.05
C GLU A 233 22.94 62.06 -26.45
N ARG A 234 21.95 61.19 -26.67
CA ARG A 234 21.15 61.13 -27.92
C ARG A 234 20.54 62.48 -28.25
N ASN A 235 19.97 63.18 -27.27
CA ASN A 235 19.43 64.52 -27.48
C ASN A 235 20.52 65.56 -27.79
N ARG A 236 21.71 65.47 -27.19
CA ARG A 236 22.85 66.35 -27.52
C ARG A 236 23.39 66.06 -28.92
N GLN A 237 23.52 64.79 -29.31
CA GLN A 237 23.92 64.34 -30.64
C GLN A 237 22.89 64.75 -31.70
N ASN A 238 21.59 64.60 -31.42
CA ASN A 238 20.51 65.04 -32.31
C ASN A 238 20.49 66.57 -32.47
N ASN A 239 20.68 67.35 -31.40
CA ASN A 239 20.76 68.81 -31.49
C ASN A 239 22.05 69.28 -32.20
N PHE A 240 23.17 68.58 -32.01
CA PHE A 240 24.41 68.83 -32.74
C PHE A 240 24.27 68.52 -34.23
N GLY A 241 23.66 67.38 -34.56
CA GLY A 241 23.31 66.99 -35.93
C GLY A 241 22.37 67.99 -36.59
N ARG A 242 21.30 68.42 -35.90
CA ARG A 242 20.41 69.49 -36.37
C ARG A 242 21.18 70.79 -36.64
N ARG A 243 22.04 71.24 -35.73
CA ARG A 243 22.86 72.45 -35.93
C ARG A 243 23.84 72.32 -37.11
N ILE A 244 24.42 71.14 -37.34
CA ILE A 244 25.23 70.89 -38.54
C ILE A 244 24.36 70.91 -39.80
N PHE A 245 23.21 70.26 -39.81
CA PHE A 245 22.29 70.30 -40.96
C PHE A 245 21.75 71.71 -41.21
N GLU A 246 21.46 72.50 -40.18
CA GLU A 246 21.04 73.91 -40.26
C GLU A 246 22.18 74.78 -40.82
N ALA A 247 23.41 74.63 -40.33
CA ALA A 247 24.57 75.37 -40.83
C ALA A 247 24.93 74.98 -42.28
N VAL A 248 24.96 73.68 -42.59
CA VAL A 248 25.21 73.18 -43.95
C VAL A 248 24.08 73.57 -44.91
N ALA A 249 22.82 73.57 -44.47
CA ALA A 249 21.70 74.07 -45.28
C ALA A 249 21.77 75.59 -45.48
N ALA A 250 22.20 76.36 -44.47
CA ALA A 250 22.41 77.80 -44.60
C ALA A 250 23.52 78.10 -45.63
N GLU A 251 24.70 77.48 -45.48
CA GLU A 251 25.83 77.64 -46.42
C GLU A 251 25.52 77.10 -47.82
N PHE A 252 24.77 76.00 -47.93
CA PHE A 252 24.30 75.51 -49.23
C PHE A 252 23.35 76.51 -49.89
N MET A 253 22.40 77.06 -49.14
CA MET A 253 21.43 78.04 -49.67
C MET A 253 22.06 79.39 -50.01
N THR A 254 23.09 79.85 -49.29
CA THR A 254 23.87 81.05 -49.67
C THR A 254 24.73 80.77 -50.90
N SER A 255 25.45 79.64 -50.94
CA SER A 255 26.35 79.28 -52.04
C SER A 255 25.60 79.04 -53.34
N TYR A 256 24.48 78.30 -53.35
CA TYR A 256 23.68 78.08 -54.57
C TYR A 256 23.00 79.35 -55.07
N LEU A 257 22.68 80.30 -54.18
CA LEU A 257 22.15 81.60 -54.60
C LEU A 257 23.25 82.45 -55.27
N ALA A 258 24.47 82.43 -54.73
CA ALA A 258 25.64 83.07 -55.31
C ALA A 258 25.96 82.49 -56.70
N GLU A 259 26.16 81.17 -56.80
CA GLU A 259 26.38 80.47 -58.08
C GLU A 259 25.26 80.74 -59.08
N GLY A 260 23.99 80.75 -58.65
CA GLY A 260 22.84 81.10 -59.49
C GLY A 260 22.92 82.52 -60.06
N THR A 261 23.45 83.49 -59.31
CA THR A 261 23.69 84.85 -59.83
C THR A 261 24.91 84.92 -60.74
N GLU A 262 25.99 84.21 -60.44
CA GLU A 262 27.20 84.18 -61.30
C GLU A 262 26.93 83.50 -62.65
N ILE A 263 26.23 82.35 -62.66
CA ILE A 263 25.78 81.66 -63.88
C ILE A 263 24.89 82.59 -64.72
N ARG A 264 23.99 83.36 -64.09
CA ARG A 264 23.14 84.33 -64.79
C ARG A 264 23.93 85.50 -65.37
N ASN A 265 24.99 85.96 -64.70
CA ASN A 265 25.90 87.00 -65.18
C ASN A 265 26.79 86.50 -66.33
N LEU A 266 27.24 85.23 -66.29
CA LEU A 266 27.93 84.58 -67.40
C LEU A 266 27.01 84.43 -68.61
N GLN A 267 25.74 84.07 -68.41
CA GLN A 267 24.77 83.93 -69.49
C GLN A 267 24.44 85.28 -70.17
N THR A 268 24.28 86.37 -69.42
CA THR A 268 24.07 87.70 -70.03
C THR A 268 25.33 88.24 -70.73
N MET A 269 26.53 87.91 -70.25
CA MET A 269 27.77 88.15 -71.00
C MET A 269 27.84 87.32 -72.29
N LEU A 270 27.37 86.08 -72.29
CA LEU A 270 27.32 85.26 -73.50
C LEU A 270 26.34 85.83 -74.54
N GLU A 271 25.11 86.17 -74.12
CA GLU A 271 24.06 86.73 -74.99
C GLU A 271 24.49 88.08 -75.60
N SER A 272 25.16 88.94 -74.83
CA SER A 272 25.70 90.21 -75.36
C SER A 272 26.88 89.99 -76.32
N LYS A 273 27.74 89.00 -76.09
CA LYS A 273 28.82 88.64 -77.03
C LYS A 273 28.32 88.02 -78.32
N ASP A 274 27.22 87.26 -78.30
CA ASP A 274 26.56 86.81 -79.53
C ASP A 274 25.91 87.96 -80.30
N GLN A 275 25.36 88.97 -79.63
CA GLN A 275 24.87 90.19 -80.30
C GLN A 275 26.02 91.00 -80.94
N GLU A 276 27.13 91.18 -80.24
CA GLU A 276 28.36 91.77 -80.81
C GLU A 276 28.83 90.97 -82.05
N LEU A 277 28.98 89.64 -81.93
CA LEU A 277 29.42 88.79 -83.03
C LEU A 277 28.49 88.86 -84.25
N ASN A 278 27.18 88.92 -84.05
CA ASN A 278 26.23 89.01 -85.16
C ASN A 278 26.26 90.38 -85.86
N THR A 279 26.41 91.48 -85.11
CA THR A 279 26.57 92.83 -85.73
C THR A 279 27.95 93.02 -86.38
N VAL A 280 28.99 92.37 -85.88
CA VAL A 280 30.31 92.33 -86.56
C VAL A 280 30.23 91.49 -87.83
N LYS A 281 29.55 90.33 -87.82
CA LYS A 281 29.35 89.48 -89.01
C LYS A 281 28.57 90.20 -90.12
N SER A 282 27.54 90.99 -89.81
CA SER A 282 26.83 91.77 -90.85
C SER A 282 27.71 92.87 -91.46
N LYS A 283 28.40 93.66 -90.62
CA LYS A 283 29.33 94.69 -91.08
C LYS A 283 30.48 94.10 -91.91
N LEU A 284 30.96 92.90 -91.56
CA LEU A 284 32.00 92.19 -92.31
C LEU A 284 31.50 91.74 -93.69
N SER A 285 30.26 91.26 -93.81
CA SER A 285 29.71 90.86 -95.12
C SER A 285 29.46 92.06 -96.03
N GLU A 286 28.96 93.16 -95.49
CA GLU A 286 28.83 94.45 -96.19
C GLU A 286 30.20 94.92 -96.69
N ALA A 287 31.20 94.99 -95.81
CA ALA A 287 32.56 95.40 -96.15
C ALA A 287 33.21 94.50 -97.23
N ALA A 288 33.01 93.17 -97.16
CA ALA A 288 33.52 92.25 -98.16
C ALA A 288 32.97 92.54 -99.56
N THR A 289 31.66 92.77 -99.69
CA THR A 289 31.05 93.11 -100.99
C THR A 289 31.53 94.46 -101.53
N ALA A 290 31.79 95.44 -100.66
CA ALA A 290 32.36 96.73 -101.05
C ALA A 290 33.82 96.59 -101.54
N VAL A 291 34.66 95.82 -100.84
CA VAL A 291 36.05 95.55 -101.26
C VAL A 291 36.10 94.86 -102.61
N ASP A 292 35.25 93.86 -102.85
CA ASP A 292 35.20 93.12 -104.12
C ASP A 292 34.78 94.03 -105.30
N ALA A 293 33.85 94.96 -105.06
CA ALA A 293 33.44 95.97 -106.02
C ALA A 293 34.52 97.03 -106.30
N ILE A 294 35.33 97.39 -105.29
CA ILE A 294 36.47 98.31 -105.44
C ILE A 294 37.62 97.62 -106.19
N ALA A 295 38.00 96.40 -105.83
CA ALA A 295 39.10 95.67 -106.46
C ALA A 295 38.90 95.48 -107.98
N ARG A 296 37.66 95.19 -108.42
CA ARG A 296 37.30 95.12 -109.84
C ARG A 296 37.43 96.47 -110.56
N LYS A 297 37.10 97.58 -109.89
CA LYS A 297 37.27 98.94 -110.44
C LYS A 297 38.73 99.37 -110.53
N VAL A 298 39.56 99.03 -109.53
CA VAL A 298 40.99 99.36 -109.52
C VAL A 298 41.72 98.70 -110.70
N LYS A 299 41.57 97.40 -110.92
CA LYS A 299 42.19 96.71 -112.07
C LYS A 299 41.78 97.33 -113.41
N LEU A 300 40.49 97.63 -113.59
CA LEU A 300 39.97 98.31 -114.79
C LEU A 300 40.51 99.74 -114.98
N ALA A 301 40.95 100.41 -113.92
CA ALA A 301 41.60 101.72 -113.99
C ALA A 301 43.11 101.60 -114.28
N GLU A 302 43.78 100.63 -113.66
CA GLU A 302 45.21 100.34 -113.87
C GLU A 302 45.50 99.92 -115.31
N ASP A 303 44.72 99.00 -115.88
CA ASP A 303 44.84 98.58 -117.28
C ASP A 303 44.67 99.76 -118.25
N ARG A 304 43.74 100.66 -117.97
CA ARG A 304 43.51 101.88 -118.77
C ARG A 304 44.66 102.88 -118.65
N ALA A 305 45.18 103.09 -117.44
CA ALA A 305 46.31 103.99 -117.19
C ALA A 305 47.62 103.47 -117.80
N ASN A 306 47.84 102.14 -117.77
CA ASN A 306 49.00 101.51 -118.42
C ASN A 306 48.86 101.54 -119.95
N ARG A 307 47.65 101.35 -120.49
CA ARG A 307 47.36 101.52 -121.92
C ARG A 307 47.74 102.91 -122.42
N THR A 308 47.25 103.97 -121.76
CA THR A 308 47.48 105.34 -122.22
C THR A 308 48.95 105.73 -122.15
N LYS A 309 49.67 105.36 -121.07
CA LYS A 309 51.12 105.57 -120.95
C LYS A 309 51.92 104.93 -122.10
N VAL A 310 51.71 103.64 -122.37
CA VAL A 310 52.46 102.94 -123.44
C VAL A 310 52.09 103.50 -124.82
N MET A 311 50.82 103.86 -125.04
CA MET A 311 50.39 104.47 -126.30
C MET A 311 51.01 105.86 -126.53
N THR A 312 51.06 106.73 -125.51
CA THR A 312 51.65 108.07 -125.65
C THR A 312 53.17 108.05 -125.74
N GLU A 313 53.84 107.10 -125.10
CA GLU A 313 55.29 106.88 -125.24
C GLU A 313 55.65 106.52 -126.70
N LEU A 314 54.95 105.55 -127.29
CA LEU A 314 55.19 105.08 -128.66
C LEU A 314 54.87 106.16 -129.71
N LEU A 315 53.73 106.84 -129.58
CA LEU A 315 53.28 107.87 -130.52
C LEU A 315 53.99 109.24 -130.36
N SER A 316 54.95 109.37 -129.44
CA SER A 316 55.63 110.62 -129.10
C SER A 316 56.36 111.28 -130.28
N ASN A 317 57.11 110.49 -131.05
CA ASN A 317 57.99 110.98 -132.13
C ASN A 317 57.29 111.12 -133.50
N LEU A 318 55.99 110.82 -133.58
CA LEU A 318 55.19 110.94 -134.81
C LEU A 318 54.36 112.23 -134.75
N ARG A 319 54.36 113.00 -135.84
CA ARG A 319 53.67 114.30 -135.93
C ARG A 319 52.71 114.34 -137.12
N GLY A 320 51.56 114.99 -136.93
CA GLY A 320 50.52 115.09 -137.96
C GLY A 320 49.84 113.76 -138.25
N GLU A 321 49.37 113.59 -139.49
CA GLU A 321 48.54 112.46 -139.93
C GLU A 321 49.20 111.09 -139.69
N LYS A 322 50.53 111.00 -139.81
CA LYS A 322 51.29 109.77 -139.54
C LYS A 322 51.11 109.25 -138.11
N ARG A 323 50.85 110.12 -137.14
CA ARG A 323 50.47 109.73 -135.77
C ARG A 323 49.06 109.17 -135.71
N SER A 324 48.08 109.86 -136.31
CA SER A 324 46.67 109.46 -136.28
C SER A 324 46.41 108.13 -136.97
N VAL A 325 47.05 107.89 -138.13
CA VAL A 325 46.99 106.58 -138.81
C VAL A 325 47.51 105.47 -137.89
N MET A 326 48.67 105.68 -137.25
CA MET A 326 49.30 104.67 -136.41
C MET A 326 48.55 104.45 -135.08
N GLU A 327 47.94 105.49 -134.52
CA GLU A 327 47.05 105.42 -133.36
C GLU A 327 45.81 104.56 -133.66
N SER A 328 45.16 104.76 -134.81
CA SER A 328 43.98 103.98 -135.23
C SER A 328 44.26 102.49 -135.43
N MET A 329 45.49 102.13 -135.83
CA MET A 329 45.89 100.72 -136.00
C MET A 329 46.30 100.04 -134.69
N LEU A 330 46.54 100.79 -133.61
CA LEU A 330 46.94 100.27 -132.30
C LEU A 330 45.80 100.29 -131.27
N GLU A 331 44.70 101.00 -131.55
CA GLU A 331 43.57 101.16 -130.62
C GLU A 331 42.92 99.82 -130.19
N THR A 332 42.93 98.78 -131.03
CA THR A 332 42.33 97.46 -130.76
C THR A 332 43.28 96.44 -130.12
N VAL A 333 44.57 96.78 -129.96
CA VAL A 333 45.64 95.84 -129.57
C VAL A 333 45.71 95.67 -128.05
N LYS A 334 45.96 94.45 -127.52
CA LYS A 334 46.13 94.24 -126.06
C LYS A 334 47.34 95.02 -125.53
N THR A 335 47.24 95.56 -124.31
CA THR A 335 48.24 96.43 -123.66
C THR A 335 49.67 95.88 -123.71
N GLU A 336 49.83 94.62 -123.32
CA GLU A 336 51.10 93.87 -123.34
C GLU A 336 51.76 93.84 -124.73
N SER A 337 50.95 93.80 -125.79
CA SER A 337 51.39 93.62 -127.18
C SER A 337 51.58 94.93 -127.97
N LEU A 338 51.35 96.10 -127.35
CA LEU A 338 51.37 97.40 -128.05
C LEU A 338 52.71 97.70 -128.74
N ARG A 339 53.85 97.55 -128.03
CA ARG A 339 55.19 97.86 -128.57
C ARG A 339 55.51 97.03 -129.82
N GLY A 340 55.36 95.70 -129.72
CA GLY A 340 55.67 94.77 -130.81
C GLY A 340 54.74 94.82 -132.03
N GLN A 341 53.64 95.59 -131.98
CA GLN A 341 52.84 95.93 -133.16
C GLN A 341 53.21 97.31 -133.73
N PHE A 342 53.55 98.29 -132.89
CA PHE A 342 54.07 99.58 -133.33
C PHE A 342 55.31 99.42 -134.23
N ASP A 343 56.31 98.65 -133.78
CA ASP A 343 57.57 98.44 -134.52
C ASP A 343 57.34 97.81 -135.92
N LYS A 344 56.32 96.96 -136.06
CA LYS A 344 55.96 96.30 -137.33
C LYS A 344 55.25 97.23 -138.32
N LEU A 345 54.51 98.22 -137.81
CA LEU A 345 53.73 99.16 -138.63
C LEU A 345 54.55 100.38 -139.06
N LEU A 346 55.61 100.72 -138.32
CA LEU A 346 56.44 101.91 -138.56
C LEU A 346 57.01 102.01 -139.99
N PRO A 347 57.50 100.93 -140.65
CA PRO A 347 57.95 101.00 -142.04
C PRO A 347 56.82 101.32 -143.04
N VAL A 348 55.60 100.87 -142.76
CA VAL A 348 54.41 101.03 -143.62
C VAL A 348 53.84 102.45 -143.54
N VAL A 349 53.97 103.11 -142.38
CA VAL A 349 53.48 104.48 -142.16
C VAL A 349 54.47 105.55 -142.67
N LEU A 350 55.76 105.22 -142.77
CA LEU A 350 56.76 106.17 -143.28
C LEU A 350 56.81 106.23 -144.81
N ASN A 351 56.76 105.09 -145.51
CA ASN A 351 56.76 105.02 -146.98
C ASN A 351 55.33 104.88 -147.52
N GLU A 352 54.77 105.98 -148.02
CA GLU A 352 53.47 105.95 -148.71
C GLU A 352 53.56 105.17 -150.02
N ASN A 353 52.94 104.00 -150.09
CA ASN A 353 52.17 103.52 -151.24
C ASN A 353 51.32 102.25 -150.91
N ALA A 354 50.11 102.16 -151.50
CA ALA A 354 49.22 100.99 -151.60
C ALA A 354 48.26 100.54 -150.43
N ARG A 355 47.07 101.18 -150.37
CA ARG A 355 45.68 100.57 -150.36
C ARG A 355 45.22 99.43 -149.38
N ARG A 356 44.24 99.76 -148.49
CA ARG A 356 42.94 99.04 -148.13
C ARG A 356 42.97 97.63 -147.39
N PRO A 357 41.86 97.04 -146.83
CA PRO A 357 40.86 97.52 -145.81
C PRO A 357 40.14 96.44 -144.85
N LEU A 358 39.18 96.83 -143.94
CA LEU A 358 37.90 96.14 -143.41
C LEU A 358 37.73 95.17 -142.13
N GLN A 359 36.82 95.53 -141.14
CA GLN A 359 35.60 94.83 -140.48
C GLN A 359 35.45 93.77 -139.25
N ASN A 360 34.58 94.08 -138.20
CA ASN A 360 33.35 93.38 -137.54
C ASN A 360 33.18 92.33 -136.29
N LYS A 361 32.21 92.57 -135.29
CA LYS A 361 31.31 91.72 -134.29
C LYS A 361 31.76 91.15 -132.84
N THR A 362 31.05 90.58 -131.77
CA THR A 362 29.67 90.01 -131.27
C THR A 362 29.40 89.88 -129.67
N VAL A 363 28.31 89.25 -129.03
CA VAL A 363 27.78 89.38 -127.55
C VAL A 363 26.89 88.21 -126.79
N LEU A 364 26.84 87.95 -125.39
CA LEU A 364 25.78 87.34 -124.36
C LEU A 364 26.27 86.78 -122.89
N SER A 365 25.67 86.21 -121.73
CA SER A 365 24.36 85.85 -120.92
C SER A 365 24.47 85.21 -119.40
N GLU A 366 23.43 84.95 -118.46
CA GLU A 366 23.48 84.54 -116.93
C GLU A 366 22.29 83.75 -116.07
N THR A 367 22.39 83.35 -114.71
CA THR A 367 21.39 83.05 -113.48
C THR A 367 21.28 81.61 -112.67
N LYS A 368 20.67 81.17 -111.46
CA LYS A 368 20.06 81.56 -110.05
C LYS A 368 19.50 80.37 -109.01
N SER A 369 19.30 80.52 -107.61
CA SER A 369 18.24 79.94 -106.56
C SER A 369 18.41 78.87 -105.30
N PRO A 370 17.80 79.00 -104.01
CA PRO A 370 17.76 78.00 -102.77
C PRO A 370 16.61 77.96 -101.57
N VAL A 371 16.48 76.99 -100.53
CA VAL A 371 15.55 76.91 -99.23
C VAL A 371 15.75 75.66 -98.15
N ARG A 372 15.22 75.19 -96.90
CA ARG A 372 14.08 75.24 -95.80
C ARG A 372 14.33 74.80 -94.21
N ARG A 373 13.40 74.20 -93.32
CA ARG A 373 13.41 73.88 -91.75
C ARG A 373 12.47 72.66 -91.16
N VAL A 374 12.10 72.18 -89.88
CA VAL A 374 11.97 72.52 -88.34
C VAL A 374 11.79 71.31 -87.20
N ILE A 375 11.14 71.39 -85.94
CA ILE A 375 11.37 70.63 -84.56
C ILE A 375 10.15 70.40 -83.46
N THR A 376 10.11 69.44 -82.41
CA THR A 376 9.42 69.37 -80.95
C THR A 376 9.16 67.90 -80.26
N GLY A 377 8.81 67.41 -78.97
CA GLY A 377 8.70 67.72 -77.44
C GLY A 377 7.85 66.79 -76.35
N ASP A 378 8.14 66.70 -74.98
CA ASP A 378 7.38 66.38 -73.61
C ASP A 378 6.80 64.96 -73.00
N LYS A 379 6.35 64.58 -71.69
CA LYS A 379 6.46 64.85 -70.14
C LYS A 379 5.65 63.95 -68.99
N THR A 380 6.16 63.71 -67.69
CA THR A 380 5.61 63.61 -66.19
C THR A 380 4.83 62.49 -65.27
N ASN A 381 5.23 62.28 -63.93
CA ASN A 381 4.55 62.20 -62.52
C ASN A 381 4.00 61.00 -61.55
N ARG A 382 4.28 61.07 -60.18
CA ARG A 382 3.54 60.85 -58.81
C ARG A 382 3.10 59.54 -57.97
N LEU A 383 3.46 59.51 -56.63
CA LEU A 383 2.83 59.17 -55.26
C LEU A 383 2.11 57.84 -54.77
N ALA A 384 2.28 57.47 -53.45
CA ALA A 384 1.56 56.48 -52.55
C ALA A 384 2.13 56.49 -51.05
N GLU A 385 1.83 55.68 -49.98
CA GLU A 385 0.61 55.36 -49.12
C GLU A 385 0.99 54.79 -47.68
N SER A 386 0.07 54.41 -46.72
CA SER A 386 0.39 54.04 -45.27
C SER A 386 -0.62 53.20 -44.38
N ALA A 387 -0.17 52.53 -43.28
CA ALA A 387 -0.93 51.90 -42.13
C ALA A 387 0.01 51.56 -40.91
N GLN A 388 -0.26 51.81 -39.60
CA GLN A 388 -1.15 51.20 -38.55
C GLN A 388 -0.80 49.73 -38.17
N ILE A 389 -0.49 49.26 -36.92
CA ILE A 389 -0.75 49.55 -35.47
C ILE A 389 -1.75 48.54 -34.82
N GLU A 390 -1.51 48.16 -33.55
CA GLU A 390 -2.20 47.14 -32.68
C GLU A 390 -1.83 45.66 -32.97
N THR A 391 -1.66 44.71 -32.02
CA THR A 391 -1.99 44.61 -30.56
C THR A 391 -0.90 43.91 -29.72
N GLU A 392 -0.76 44.25 -28.42
CA GLU A 392 0.06 43.52 -27.42
C GLU A 392 -0.80 43.04 -26.23
N VAL A 393 -1.47 41.87 -26.30
CA VAL A 393 -2.32 41.37 -25.18
C VAL A 393 -2.33 39.83 -25.05
N GLU A 394 -1.18 39.17 -24.81
CA GLU A 394 -1.16 37.69 -24.59
C GLU A 394 -0.29 37.17 -23.41
N MET A 395 0.51 38.00 -22.71
CA MET A 395 1.48 37.46 -21.73
C MET A 395 0.98 37.18 -20.29
N GLU A 396 -0.25 37.57 -19.92
CA GLU A 396 -0.75 37.33 -18.54
C GLU A 396 -1.25 35.90 -18.29
N ALA A 397 -1.60 35.15 -19.34
CA ALA A 397 -2.28 33.84 -19.23
C ALA A 397 -1.46 32.71 -18.56
N SER A 398 -0.16 32.91 -18.33
CA SER A 398 0.73 31.89 -17.76
C SER A 398 0.61 31.71 -16.23
N SER A 399 0.12 32.72 -15.51
CA SER A 399 -0.08 32.69 -14.06
C SER A 399 -1.09 31.61 -13.63
N ASP A 400 -2.27 31.65 -14.24
CA ASP A 400 -3.45 31.01 -13.64
C ASP A 400 -3.56 29.53 -13.98
N ILE A 401 -2.93 29.10 -15.08
CA ILE A 401 -2.76 27.68 -15.41
C ILE A 401 -1.92 26.98 -14.31
N ALA A 402 -0.90 27.66 -13.76
CA ALA A 402 -0.04 27.12 -12.70
C ALA A 402 -0.71 27.09 -11.31
N THR A 403 -1.71 27.94 -11.06
CA THR A 403 -2.50 27.90 -9.82
C THR A 403 -3.59 26.82 -9.88
N VAL A 404 -4.28 26.67 -11.02
CA VAL A 404 -5.29 25.62 -11.26
C VAL A 404 -4.68 24.22 -11.16
N LEU A 405 -3.50 23.97 -11.73
CA LEU A 405 -2.82 22.67 -11.62
C LEU A 405 -2.53 22.26 -10.17
N ARG A 406 -2.07 23.21 -9.33
CA ARG A 406 -1.84 22.96 -7.89
C ARG A 406 -3.13 22.68 -7.12
N LEU A 407 -4.22 23.36 -7.46
CA LEU A 407 -5.54 23.15 -6.86
C LEU A 407 -6.16 21.80 -7.28
N ALA A 408 -5.82 21.28 -8.46
CA ALA A 408 -6.27 19.98 -8.96
C ALA A 408 -5.52 18.78 -8.34
N GLY A 409 -4.49 19.00 -7.51
CA GLY A 409 -3.77 17.93 -6.79
C GLY A 409 -2.80 17.09 -7.66
N LEU A 410 -2.61 17.46 -8.93
CA LEU A 410 -1.58 16.88 -9.80
C LEU A 410 -0.27 17.67 -9.64
N LYS A 411 0.87 16.99 -9.78
CA LYS A 411 2.22 17.55 -9.66
C LYS A 411 2.86 17.82 -11.01
#